data_AF-A0A9W6ZB43-F1
#
_entry.id   AF-A0A9W6ZB43-F1
#
_cell.length_a   1.000
_cell.length_b   1.000
_cell.length_c   1.000
_cell.angle_alpha   90.00
_cell.angle_beta   90.00
_cell.angle_gamma   90.00
#
_symmetry.space_group_name_H-M   'P 1'
#
loop_
_entity.id
_entity.type
_entity.pdbx_description
1 polymer ?
#
loop_
_entity_poly.entity_id
_entity_poly.type
_entity_poly.pdbx_seq_one_letter_code
_entity_poly.pdbx_strand_id
1 'polypeptide(L)'
;MLTPPSLLGSLRSPLEVKWANEMYPVFKESCDSSQVCQDQGWAVLLRGIQATIGDVDGAINEVLELKDDVYVSAGGNGQSRTNTIWYISTRPYVELKVDDSGDDVDENTTDDDEVWVENPCDDCSHEVCTGSLNKCSTLDAPFLCTEGSSIGGCSPVPWELGNFCNNCCMLKADC
;
A
#
# COMPACT_ATOMS: atom_id res chain seq x y z
N MET A 1 5.08 16.51 -18.73
CA MET A 1 5.33 16.31 -17.28
C MET A 1 4.05 15.73 -16.71
N LEU A 2 4.07 14.44 -16.34
CA LEU A 2 2.94 13.77 -15.71
C LEU A 2 3.03 14.04 -14.21
N THR A 3 1.99 14.64 -13.63
CA THR A 3 1.84 14.79 -12.18
C THR A 3 1.81 13.41 -11.51
N PRO A 4 2.49 13.21 -10.37
CA PRO A 4 2.43 11.96 -9.64
C PRO A 4 0.97 11.65 -9.21
N PRO A 5 0.52 10.39 -9.19
CA PRO A 5 -0.87 10.01 -8.89
C PRO A 5 -1.31 10.20 -7.43
N SER A 6 -0.66 11.08 -6.66
CA SER A 6 -0.82 11.19 -5.21
C SER A 6 -2.08 11.94 -4.74
N LEU A 7 -3.01 12.29 -5.65
CA LEU A 7 -4.25 13.02 -5.30
C LEU A 7 -5.55 12.29 -5.62
N LEU A 8 -5.51 11.03 -6.06
CA LEU A 8 -6.70 10.17 -6.08
C LEU A 8 -6.75 9.32 -4.82
N GLY A 9 -6.72 9.99 -3.66
CA GLY A 9 -7.20 9.44 -2.39
C GLY A 9 -8.71 9.21 -2.48
N SER A 10 -9.13 8.25 -3.30
CA SER A 10 -10.40 7.58 -3.08
C SER A 10 -10.22 6.82 -1.78
N LEU A 11 -10.58 7.46 -0.66
CA LEU A 11 -10.76 6.85 0.64
C LEU A 11 -11.66 5.63 0.44
N ARG A 12 -11.04 4.46 0.24
CA ARG A 12 -11.76 3.20 0.36
C ARG A 12 -12.28 3.14 1.77
N SER A 13 -13.53 2.74 1.90
CA SER A 13 -14.08 2.64 3.23
C SER A 13 -13.28 1.57 3.99
N PRO A 14 -12.92 1.81 5.26
CA PRO A 14 -12.30 0.78 6.10
C PRO A 14 -13.10 -0.53 6.12
N LEU A 15 -14.42 -0.43 5.90
CA LEU A 15 -15.34 -1.56 5.77
C LEU A 15 -15.02 -2.44 4.54
N GLU A 16 -14.65 -1.87 3.40
CA GLU A 16 -14.28 -2.62 2.19
C GLU A 16 -12.99 -3.41 2.39
N VAL A 17 -11.98 -2.81 3.02
CA VAL A 17 -10.69 -3.46 3.28
C VAL A 17 -10.86 -4.60 4.29
N LYS A 18 -11.67 -4.40 5.34
CA LYS A 18 -11.98 -5.45 6.31
C LYS A 18 -12.67 -6.64 5.65
N TRP A 19 -13.72 -6.39 4.88
CA TRP A 19 -14.44 -7.46 4.16
C TRP A 19 -13.51 -8.20 3.18
N ALA A 20 -12.66 -7.48 2.45
CA ALA A 20 -11.72 -8.08 1.52
C ALA A 20 -10.70 -8.98 2.25
N ASN A 21 -10.20 -8.57 3.41
CA ASN A 21 -9.31 -9.39 4.24
C ASN A 21 -9.98 -10.67 4.73
N GLU A 22 -11.26 -10.61 5.12
CA GLU A 22 -12.00 -11.79 5.58
C GLU A 22 -12.30 -12.77 4.43
N MET A 23 -12.62 -12.26 3.25
CA MET A 23 -13.06 -13.09 2.13
C MET A 23 -11.91 -13.62 1.26
N TYR A 24 -10.80 -12.89 1.16
CA TYR A 24 -9.70 -13.25 0.27
C TYR A 24 -9.17 -14.67 0.50
N PRO A 25 -8.87 -15.13 1.75
CA PRO A 25 -8.36 -16.47 1.97
C PRO A 25 -9.32 -17.57 1.49
N VAL A 26 -10.62 -17.40 1.74
CA VAL A 26 -11.66 -18.35 1.35
C VAL A 26 -11.78 -18.46 -0.17
N PHE A 27 -11.77 -17.32 -0.87
CA PHE A 27 -11.82 -17.32 -2.33
C PHE A 27 -10.52 -17.81 -2.95
N LYS A 28 -9.38 -17.50 -2.35
CA LYS A 28 -8.08 -18.01 -2.79
C LYS A 28 -8.01 -19.53 -2.69
N GLU A 29 -8.35 -20.11 -1.56
CA GLU A 29 -8.37 -21.57 -1.38
C GLU A 29 -9.31 -22.26 -2.38
N SER A 30 -10.50 -21.71 -2.56
CA SER A 30 -11.48 -22.22 -3.54
C SER A 30 -10.97 -22.11 -4.99
N CYS A 31 -10.26 -21.04 -5.32
CA CYS A 31 -9.68 -20.83 -6.65
C CYS A 31 -8.47 -21.75 -6.91
N ASP A 32 -7.58 -21.89 -5.92
CA ASP A 32 -6.37 -22.70 -6.01
C ASP A 32 -6.69 -24.20 -6.13
N SER A 33 -7.81 -24.63 -5.55
CA SER A 33 -8.33 -26.00 -5.68
C SER A 33 -9.12 -26.25 -6.98
N SER A 34 -9.30 -25.23 -7.83
CA SER A 34 -10.14 -25.31 -9.04
C SER A 34 -9.40 -24.87 -10.29
N GLN A 35 -9.08 -25.84 -11.16
CA GLN A 35 -8.51 -25.53 -12.48
C GLN A 35 -9.43 -24.63 -13.32
N VAL A 36 -10.75 -24.74 -13.12
CA VAL A 36 -11.73 -23.86 -13.76
C VAL A 36 -11.52 -22.41 -13.35
N CYS A 37 -11.14 -22.13 -12.11
CA CYS A 37 -10.87 -20.76 -11.67
C CYS A 37 -9.70 -20.15 -12.46
N GLN A 38 -8.62 -20.91 -12.60
CA GLN A 38 -7.40 -20.50 -13.29
C GLN A 38 -7.62 -20.37 -14.80
N ASP A 39 -8.23 -21.39 -15.43
CA ASP A 39 -8.38 -21.46 -16.89
C ASP A 39 -9.53 -20.59 -17.41
N GLN A 40 -10.56 -20.32 -16.59
CA GLN A 40 -11.70 -19.50 -16.99
C GLN A 40 -11.59 -18.05 -16.53
N GLY A 41 -10.45 -17.60 -16.02
CA GLY A 41 -10.20 -16.18 -15.73
C GLY A 41 -10.87 -15.63 -14.47
N TRP A 42 -11.43 -16.50 -13.63
CA TRP A 42 -11.97 -16.09 -12.32
C TRP A 42 -10.86 -15.58 -11.38
N ALA A 43 -9.64 -16.07 -11.56
CA ALA A 43 -8.46 -15.59 -10.84
C ALA A 43 -8.21 -14.08 -11.03
N VAL A 44 -8.62 -13.48 -12.17
CA VAL A 44 -8.44 -12.03 -12.44
C VAL A 44 -9.11 -11.17 -11.37
N LEU A 45 -10.31 -11.54 -10.93
CA LEU A 45 -11.05 -10.81 -9.90
C LEU A 45 -10.38 -10.95 -8.53
N LEU A 46 -9.84 -12.14 -8.24
CA LEU A 46 -9.14 -12.43 -6.99
C LEU A 46 -7.90 -11.54 -6.80
N ARG A 47 -7.19 -11.20 -7.88
CA ARG A 47 -6.05 -10.25 -7.84
C ARG A 47 -6.47 -8.83 -7.52
N GLY A 48 -7.67 -8.43 -7.93
CA GLY A 48 -8.26 -7.18 -7.48
C GLY A 48 -8.49 -7.13 -5.97
N ILE A 49 -8.92 -8.25 -5.37
CA ILE A 49 -9.12 -8.38 -3.92
C ILE A 49 -7.76 -8.40 -3.19
N GLN A 50 -6.78 -9.15 -3.70
CA GLN A 50 -5.40 -9.19 -3.17
C GLN A 50 -4.77 -7.80 -3.11
N ALA A 51 -4.86 -7.04 -4.19
CA ALA A 51 -4.39 -5.66 -4.20
C ALA A 51 -5.22 -4.74 -3.28
N THR A 52 -6.48 -5.09 -3.01
CA THR A 52 -7.34 -4.33 -2.09
C THR A 52 -6.93 -4.47 -0.63
N ILE A 53 -6.35 -5.61 -0.26
CA ILE A 53 -5.83 -5.85 1.09
C ILE A 53 -4.37 -5.40 1.27
N GLY A 54 -3.77 -4.80 0.24
CA GLY A 54 -2.44 -4.19 0.30
C GLY A 54 -1.33 -4.97 -0.39
N ASP A 55 -1.58 -6.21 -0.83
CA ASP A 55 -0.60 -7.00 -1.57
C ASP A 55 -0.62 -6.66 -3.07
N VAL A 56 -0.13 -5.47 -3.39
CA VAL A 56 -0.10 -4.94 -4.76
C VAL A 56 0.90 -5.72 -5.62
N ASP A 57 2.11 -5.94 -5.11
CA ASP A 57 3.19 -6.59 -5.87
C ASP A 57 2.89 -8.06 -6.15
N GLY A 58 2.39 -8.81 -5.16
CA GLY A 58 1.94 -10.18 -5.34
C GLY A 58 0.82 -10.25 -6.39
N ALA A 59 -0.16 -9.34 -6.30
CA ALA A 59 -1.24 -9.27 -7.28
C ALA A 59 -0.74 -8.97 -8.70
N ILE A 60 0.22 -8.05 -8.89
CA ILE A 60 0.81 -7.76 -10.20
C ILE A 60 1.53 -8.99 -10.75
N ASN A 61 2.40 -9.61 -9.96
CA ASN A 61 3.18 -10.76 -10.40
C ASN A 61 2.26 -11.91 -10.85
N GLU A 62 1.23 -12.21 -10.08
CA GLU A 62 0.29 -13.26 -10.43
C GLU A 62 -0.55 -12.92 -11.69
N VAL A 63 -0.89 -11.65 -11.91
CA VAL A 63 -1.56 -11.22 -13.18
C VAL A 63 -0.65 -11.37 -14.39
N LEU A 64 0.65 -11.12 -14.25
CA LEU A 64 1.61 -11.26 -15.33
C LEU A 64 1.83 -12.73 -15.74
N GLU A 65 1.63 -13.67 -14.82
CA GLU A 65 1.72 -15.11 -15.08
C GLU A 65 0.45 -15.72 -15.70
N LEU A 66 -0.69 -15.03 -15.61
CA LEU A 66 -1.93 -15.50 -16.24
C LEU A 66 -1.77 -15.60 -17.75
N LYS A 67 -2.26 -16.67 -18.36
CA LYS A 67 -2.28 -16.86 -19.81
C LYS A 67 -3.20 -15.82 -20.49
N ASP A 68 -2.93 -15.47 -21.74
CA ASP A 68 -3.73 -14.48 -22.48
C ASP A 68 -5.19 -14.91 -22.68
N ASP A 69 -5.44 -16.22 -22.82
CA ASP A 69 -6.77 -16.78 -23.09
C ASP A 69 -7.75 -16.61 -21.92
N VAL A 70 -7.26 -16.42 -20.69
CA VAL A 70 -8.12 -16.20 -19.53
C VAL A 70 -8.90 -14.88 -19.61
N TYR A 71 -8.51 -13.93 -20.46
CA TYR A 71 -9.22 -12.65 -20.64
C TYR A 71 -10.36 -12.71 -21.66
N VAL A 72 -10.48 -13.82 -22.40
CA VAL A 72 -11.56 -14.05 -23.36
C VAL A 72 -12.47 -15.21 -22.96
N SER A 73 -12.21 -15.82 -21.80
CA SER A 73 -13.01 -16.90 -21.19
C SER A 73 -14.25 -16.37 -20.47
N ALA A 74 -15.05 -17.28 -19.91
CA ALA A 74 -16.31 -16.91 -19.25
C ALA A 74 -16.13 -15.96 -18.04
N GLY A 75 -15.12 -16.20 -17.19
CA GLY A 75 -14.85 -15.39 -16.00
C GLY A 75 -14.01 -14.14 -16.27
N GLY A 76 -13.21 -14.13 -17.34
CA GLY A 76 -12.41 -12.96 -17.71
C GLY A 76 -13.05 -12.03 -18.74
N ASN A 77 -14.13 -12.44 -19.41
CA ASN A 77 -14.80 -11.59 -20.38
C ASN A 77 -15.26 -10.27 -19.73
N GLY A 78 -14.93 -9.15 -20.38
CA GLY A 78 -15.12 -7.80 -19.84
C GLY A 78 -13.93 -7.25 -19.05
N GLN A 79 -12.87 -8.06 -18.86
CA GLN A 79 -11.58 -7.61 -18.33
C GLN A 79 -10.53 -7.56 -19.43
N SER A 80 -9.48 -6.77 -19.22
CA SER A 80 -8.26 -6.81 -20.02
C SER A 80 -7.06 -6.79 -19.09
N ARG A 81 -5.95 -7.45 -19.47
CA ARG A 81 -4.73 -7.45 -18.65
C ARG A 81 -4.28 -6.04 -18.32
N THR A 82 -4.32 -5.13 -19.28
CA THR A 82 -3.92 -3.72 -19.07
C THR A 82 -4.82 -3.00 -18.07
N ASN A 83 -6.14 -3.21 -18.13
CA ASN A 83 -7.07 -2.64 -17.15
C ASN A 83 -6.89 -3.26 -15.76
N THR A 84 -6.65 -4.57 -15.67
CA THR A 84 -6.36 -5.26 -14.41
C THR A 84 -5.09 -4.71 -13.77
N ILE A 85 -3.99 -4.61 -14.52
CA ILE A 85 -2.73 -4.04 -14.03
C ILE A 85 -2.92 -2.60 -13.57
N TRP A 86 -3.62 -1.77 -14.35
CA TRP A 86 -3.91 -0.39 -13.96
C TRP A 86 -4.74 -0.31 -12.67
N TYR A 87 -5.76 -1.15 -12.53
CA TYR A 87 -6.57 -1.21 -11.32
C TYR A 87 -5.74 -1.57 -10.09
N ILE A 88 -4.89 -2.60 -10.20
CA ILE A 88 -4.01 -3.06 -9.12
C ILE A 88 -2.97 -2.00 -8.77
N SER A 89 -2.29 -1.43 -9.78
CA SER A 89 -1.21 -0.44 -9.59
C SER A 89 -1.69 0.89 -9.00
N THR A 90 -3.00 1.14 -9.01
CA THR A 90 -3.62 2.33 -8.40
C THR A 90 -4.18 2.05 -7.02
N ARG A 91 -3.97 0.87 -6.45
CA ARG A 91 -4.33 0.58 -5.07
C ARG A 91 -3.30 1.22 -4.12
N PRO A 92 -3.75 1.81 -3.01
CA PRO A 92 -2.82 2.25 -1.99
C PRO A 92 -2.11 1.03 -1.39
N TYR A 93 -0.83 1.16 -1.10
CA TYR A 93 -0.16 0.22 -0.22
C TYR A 93 -0.80 0.32 1.17
N VAL A 94 -1.17 -0.82 1.74
CA VAL A 94 -1.61 -0.87 3.12
C VAL A 94 -0.36 -1.21 3.92
N GLU A 95 0.12 -0.27 4.72
CA GLU A 95 1.04 -0.63 5.80
C GLU A 95 0.27 -1.55 6.74
N LEU A 96 0.51 -2.86 6.61
CA LEU A 96 -0.06 -3.83 7.52
C LEU A 96 0.52 -3.52 8.89
N LYS A 97 -0.29 -2.93 9.77
CA LYS A 97 -0.04 -2.99 11.20
C LYS A 97 -0.13 -4.47 11.55
N VAL A 98 1.02 -5.11 11.66
CA VAL A 98 1.14 -6.43 12.25
C VAL A 98 0.66 -6.25 13.68
N ASP A 99 -0.62 -6.50 13.93
CA ASP A 99 -1.15 -6.60 15.28
C ASP A 99 -0.51 -7.86 15.87
N ASP A 100 0.60 -7.65 16.55
CA ASP A 100 1.25 -8.58 17.47
C ASP A 100 0.27 -8.88 18.61
N SER A 101 -0.70 -9.74 18.32
CA SER A 101 -1.47 -10.46 19.30
C SER A 101 -0.95 -11.88 19.28
N GLY A 102 0.25 -12.03 19.83
CA GLY A 102 0.84 -13.31 20.16
C GLY A 102 -0.08 -14.11 21.07
N ASP A 103 -0.32 -15.36 20.68
CA ASP A 103 -0.67 -16.45 21.57
C ASP A 103 0.47 -17.48 21.50
N ASP A 104 1.09 -17.67 22.67
CA ASP A 104 1.88 -18.79 23.16
C ASP A 104 3.16 -19.22 22.43
N VAL A 105 4.24 -18.53 22.85
CA VAL A 105 5.56 -19.03 23.26
C VAL A 105 5.72 -20.56 23.29
N ASP A 106 6.70 -21.06 22.54
CA ASP A 106 7.58 -22.12 23.04
C ASP A 106 9.05 -21.70 22.81
N GLU A 107 9.77 -21.66 23.92
CA GLU A 107 11.15 -21.18 24.06
C GLU A 107 12.09 -21.92 23.11
N ASN A 108 12.98 -21.14 22.46
CA ASN A 108 14.44 -21.33 22.49
C ASN A 108 15.08 -20.87 21.17
N THR A 109 15.48 -19.59 21.04
CA THR A 109 16.70 -19.21 20.30
C THR A 109 17.09 -17.74 20.52
N THR A 110 18.24 -17.60 21.20
CA THR A 110 19.28 -16.56 21.15
C THR A 110 18.94 -15.14 20.66
N ASP A 111 19.11 -14.20 21.60
CA ASP A 111 19.49 -12.78 21.43
C ASP A 111 19.91 -12.37 20.02
N ASP A 112 18.95 -11.86 19.24
CA ASP A 112 19.21 -10.96 18.12
C ASP A 112 18.54 -9.62 18.45
N ASP A 113 19.37 -8.59 18.62
CA ASP A 113 18.97 -7.21 18.87
C ASP A 113 17.85 -6.76 17.91
N GLU A 114 16.68 -6.47 18.47
CA GLU A 114 15.57 -5.82 17.77
C GLU A 114 16.02 -4.42 17.31
N VAL A 115 16.40 -4.31 16.04
CA VAL A 115 16.71 -3.03 15.39
C VAL A 115 15.39 -2.29 15.16
N TRP A 116 15.03 -1.40 16.08
CA TRP A 116 14.00 -0.40 15.85
C TRP A 116 14.37 0.38 14.58
N VAL A 117 13.59 0.24 13.52
CA VAL A 117 13.75 1.07 12.32
C VAL A 117 13.35 2.48 12.72
N GLU A 118 14.35 3.30 13.05
CA GLU A 118 14.16 4.71 13.37
C GLU A 118 13.41 5.38 12.20
N ASN A 119 12.28 6.01 12.49
CA ASN A 119 11.56 6.80 11.51
C ASN A 119 12.49 7.92 11.03
N PRO A 120 12.82 8.01 9.73
CA PRO A 120 13.82 8.96 9.24
C PRO A 120 13.38 10.43 9.36
N CYS A 121 12.11 10.68 9.73
CA CYS A 121 11.58 12.01 9.96
C CYS A 121 11.22 12.22 11.44
N ASP A 122 11.94 13.12 12.11
CA ASP A 122 11.62 13.57 13.47
C ASP A 122 10.37 14.46 13.51
N ASP A 123 9.89 14.81 14.71
CA ASP A 123 8.81 15.78 14.88
C ASP A 123 9.20 17.18 14.35
N CYS A 124 8.27 17.86 13.68
CA CYS A 124 8.51 19.22 13.22
C CYS A 124 8.67 20.20 14.38
N SER A 125 9.63 21.12 14.25
CA SER A 125 9.80 22.21 15.21
C SER A 125 8.65 23.21 15.10
N HIS A 126 8.38 23.95 16.18
CA HIS A 126 7.34 24.98 16.21
C HIS A 126 7.55 26.08 15.14
N GLU A 127 8.81 26.38 14.79
CA GLU A 127 9.14 27.33 13.73
C GLU A 127 8.68 26.81 12.35
N VAL A 128 8.87 25.52 12.08
CA VAL A 128 8.39 24.90 10.83
C VAL A 128 6.86 24.89 10.81
N CYS A 129 6.22 24.50 11.91
CA CYS A 129 4.76 24.38 12.00
C CYS A 129 4.02 25.71 11.82
N THR A 130 4.57 26.81 12.36
CA THR A 130 4.00 28.15 12.20
C THR A 130 4.56 28.91 10.99
N GLY A 131 5.57 28.33 10.33
CA GLY A 131 6.28 28.93 9.21
C GLY A 131 5.48 28.89 7.91
N SER A 132 5.99 29.61 6.91
CA SER A 132 5.41 29.60 5.55
C SER A 132 5.62 28.28 4.80
N LEU A 133 6.41 27.37 5.37
CA LEU A 133 6.73 26.06 4.82
C LEU A 133 5.64 25.01 5.11
N ASN A 134 4.95 25.12 6.25
CA ASN A 134 3.87 24.21 6.62
C ASN A 134 2.62 24.50 5.78
N LYS A 135 2.45 23.71 4.72
CA LYS A 135 1.25 23.72 3.87
C LYS A 135 0.59 22.34 3.80
N CYS A 136 1.05 21.42 4.64
CA CYS A 136 0.67 20.01 4.56
C CYS A 136 -0.52 19.71 5.47
N SER A 137 -1.33 18.72 5.08
CA SER A 137 -2.41 18.20 5.92
C SER A 137 -1.82 17.31 7.00
N THR A 138 -2.12 17.58 8.27
CA THR A 138 -1.71 16.73 9.40
C THR A 138 -2.42 15.37 9.43
N LEU A 139 -3.46 15.18 8.59
CA LEU A 139 -4.21 13.94 8.51
C LEU A 139 -3.79 13.05 7.34
N ASP A 140 -3.62 13.65 6.15
CA ASP A 140 -3.45 12.87 4.92
C ASP A 140 -1.99 12.79 4.45
N ALA A 141 -1.18 13.80 4.78
CA ALA A 141 0.21 13.89 4.35
C ALA A 141 1.08 14.63 5.38
N PRO A 142 1.24 14.08 6.59
CA PRO A 142 1.86 14.78 7.71
C PRO A 142 3.38 14.96 7.57
N PHE A 143 4.05 14.26 6.63
CA PHE A 143 5.49 14.34 6.47
C PHE A 143 5.88 15.49 5.53
N LEU A 144 6.48 16.54 6.09
CA LEU A 144 6.93 17.73 5.38
C LEU A 144 8.43 17.62 5.06
N CYS A 145 8.80 17.84 3.80
CA CYS A 145 10.19 17.98 3.43
C CYS A 145 10.71 19.39 3.78
N THR A 146 11.73 19.47 4.62
CA THR A 146 12.30 20.74 5.11
C THR A 146 13.58 21.15 4.37
N GLU A 147 14.22 20.22 3.66
CA GLU A 147 15.43 20.48 2.87
C GLU A 147 15.50 19.62 1.61
N GLY A 148 16.10 20.13 0.53
CA GLY A 148 16.31 19.40 -0.72
C GLY A 148 15.53 19.97 -1.90
N SER A 149 15.48 19.22 -3.00
CA SER A 149 14.77 19.63 -4.22
C SER A 149 13.25 19.63 -4.07
N SER A 150 12.74 18.87 -3.11
CA SER A 150 11.31 18.76 -2.77
C SER A 150 10.89 19.55 -1.53
N ILE A 151 11.68 20.55 -1.11
CA ILE A 151 11.38 21.40 0.05
C ILE A 151 9.95 21.99 -0.02
N GLY A 152 9.21 21.91 1.09
CA GLY A 152 7.80 22.28 1.18
C GLY A 152 6.82 21.24 0.63
N GLY A 153 7.32 20.11 0.12
CA GLY A 153 6.50 18.99 -0.32
C GLY A 153 5.95 18.19 0.86
N CYS A 154 4.76 17.59 0.66
CA CYS A 154 4.06 16.77 1.64
C CYS A 154 4.04 15.31 1.20
N SER A 155 4.13 14.38 2.16
CA SER A 155 4.05 12.93 1.92
C SER A 155 3.16 12.24 2.96
N PRO A 156 2.38 11.21 2.56
CA PRO A 156 1.62 10.36 3.48
C PRO A 156 2.50 9.42 4.32
N VAL A 157 3.73 9.17 3.86
CA VAL A 157 4.72 8.30 4.50
C VAL A 157 6.04 9.06 4.72
N PRO A 158 6.93 8.62 5.63
CA PRO A 158 8.23 9.25 5.82
C PRO A 158 9.01 9.41 4.50
N TRP A 159 9.73 10.51 4.36
CA TRP A 159 10.51 10.77 3.15
C TRP A 159 11.73 9.85 3.09
N GLU A 160 11.99 9.28 1.91
CA GLU A 160 13.29 8.69 1.60
C GLU A 160 14.33 9.81 1.50
N LEU A 161 15.24 9.84 2.47
CA LEU A 161 16.29 10.86 2.52
C LEU A 161 17.35 10.61 1.44
N GLY A 162 17.74 11.67 0.73
CA GLY A 162 18.86 11.69 -0.22
C GLY A 162 18.53 12.28 -1.58
N ASN A 163 17.65 11.64 -2.36
CA ASN A 163 17.47 12.02 -3.78
C ASN A 163 16.67 13.31 -3.97
N PHE A 164 15.58 13.47 -3.21
CA PHE A 164 14.62 14.56 -3.40
C PHE A 164 14.43 15.39 -2.14
N CYS A 165 14.41 14.73 -1.00
CA CYS A 165 14.35 15.33 0.31
C CYS A 165 15.62 14.98 1.07
N ASN A 166 16.30 15.98 1.62
CA ASN A 166 17.51 15.78 2.41
C ASN A 166 17.21 15.80 3.91
N ASN A 167 16.09 16.42 4.30
CA ASN A 167 15.64 16.49 5.67
C ASN A 167 14.11 16.59 5.69
N CYS A 168 13.47 15.88 6.61
CA CYS A 168 12.02 15.84 6.74
C CYS A 168 11.61 15.88 8.20
N CYS A 169 10.35 16.26 8.43
CA CYS A 169 9.74 16.15 9.74
C CYS A 169 8.26 15.77 9.65
N MET A 170 7.72 15.21 10.73
CA MET A 170 6.31 14.86 10.87
C MET A 170 5.56 15.97 11.58
N LEU A 171 4.50 16.48 10.95
CA LEU A 171 3.56 17.42 11.54
C LEU A 171 2.58 16.67 12.44
N LYS A 172 2.38 17.17 13.65
CA LYS A 172 1.41 16.67 14.63
C LYS A 172 0.20 17.59 14.70
N ALA A 173 -0.85 17.18 15.40
CA ALA A 173 -2.12 17.93 15.50
C ALA A 173 -2.01 19.26 16.25
N ASP A 174 -0.91 19.50 16.96
CA ASP A 174 -0.53 20.79 17.56
C ASP A 174 0.21 21.72 16.59
N CYS A 175 0.50 21.23 15.39
CA CYS A 175 0.72 21.99 14.17
C CYS A 175 -0.61 22.07 13.37
#